data_AF-A0AAE1IFQ8-F1
#
_entry.id   AF-A0AAE1IFQ8-F1
#
_cell.length_a   1.000
_cell.length_b   1.000
_cell.length_c   1.000
_cell.angle_alpha   90.00
_cell.angle_beta   90.00
_cell.angle_gamma   90.00
#
_symmetry.space_group_name_H-M   'P 1'
#
loop_
_entity.id
_entity.type
_entity.pdbx_description
1 polymer ?
#
loop_
_entity_poly.entity_id
_entity_poly.type
_entity_poly.pdbx_seq_one_letter_code
_entity_poly.pdbx_strand_id
1 'polypeptide(L)'
;MAMRFLATAGVLLSPLLAAAAPSAKRGLIFIPNSTTLQDNSIWVKTGSDLTWYYNYGNLPSSDYASIPQSKFEFVPMMWGVGPNPSQDFAFRDSVINLINSGTNISHVMSFNEPDAPSSWGGSDVLPHNAALAWIANFIPLQQRGIKIGAPATTGAPSGLDWLHQFFGNCTQLIGRDCPYDFVSLHWYDNFDGLKAHISDYTAAFPGKKLWVTEYAYANQPLAATQQFFNTSASYMDGLSNLERYSYFGAFRSNVSNVGPNATFLNNAGLLTDIGSLYLGGGLTGVLPTSNS
;
A
#
# COMPACT_ATOMS: atom_id res chain seq x y z
N MET A 1 40.53 -45.11 24.26
CA MET A 1 40.85 -44.01 23.33
C MET A 1 39.95 -44.15 22.10
N ALA A 2 39.37 -43.04 21.63
CA ALA A 2 38.48 -42.85 20.48
C ALA A 2 36.99 -43.22 20.63
N MET A 3 36.22 -42.26 21.14
CA MET A 3 34.76 -42.17 20.99
C MET A 3 34.47 -41.54 19.62
N ARG A 4 33.84 -42.28 18.71
CA ARG A 4 33.48 -41.79 17.36
C ARG A 4 32.17 -41.01 17.45
N PHE A 5 32.23 -39.69 17.29
CA PHE A 5 31.05 -38.86 17.05
C PHE A 5 30.62 -39.01 15.59
N LEU A 6 29.44 -39.58 15.37
CA LEU A 6 28.73 -39.50 14.09
C LEU A 6 28.12 -38.10 14.00
N ALA A 7 28.78 -37.21 13.24
CA ALA A 7 28.19 -35.94 12.83
C ALA A 7 27.12 -36.24 11.77
N THR A 8 25.84 -36.18 12.15
CA THR A 8 24.73 -36.11 11.19
C THR A 8 24.80 -34.76 10.49
N ALA A 9 25.21 -34.75 9.23
CA ALA A 9 25.11 -33.58 8.37
C ALA A 9 23.62 -33.29 8.11
N GLY A 10 23.06 -32.33 8.84
CA GLY A 10 21.74 -31.78 8.54
C GLY A 10 21.81 -31.03 7.22
N VAL A 11 21.11 -31.53 6.20
CA VAL A 11 20.86 -30.77 4.98
C VAL A 11 19.94 -29.61 5.36
N LEU A 12 20.49 -28.40 5.46
CA LEU A 12 19.70 -27.18 5.50
C LEU A 12 19.03 -27.03 4.13
N LEU A 13 17.78 -27.46 4.02
CA LEU A 13 16.89 -27.03 2.93
C LEU A 13 16.66 -25.52 3.12
N SER A 14 17.48 -24.71 2.46
CA SER A 14 17.13 -23.31 2.24
C SER A 14 15.77 -23.28 1.55
N PRO A 15 14.76 -22.57 2.07
CA PRO A 15 13.50 -22.43 1.36
C PRO A 15 13.83 -21.72 0.04
N LEU A 16 13.77 -22.48 -1.06
CA LEU A 16 13.87 -21.92 -2.39
C LEU A 16 12.77 -20.86 -2.52
N LEU A 17 13.16 -19.64 -2.84
CA LEU A 17 12.22 -18.59 -3.21
C LEU A 17 11.40 -19.13 -4.39
N ALA A 18 10.14 -19.45 -4.13
CA ALA A 18 9.21 -19.89 -5.17
C ALA A 18 8.78 -18.67 -5.99
N ALA A 19 8.51 -18.88 -7.27
CA ALA A 19 7.86 -17.86 -8.10
C ALA A 19 6.53 -17.47 -7.43
N ALA A 20 6.33 -16.18 -7.17
CA ALA A 20 5.06 -15.70 -6.64
C ALA A 20 3.97 -15.93 -7.70
N ALA A 21 2.87 -16.55 -7.33
CA ALA A 21 1.75 -16.74 -8.26
C ALA A 21 1.18 -15.37 -8.68
N PRO A 22 0.66 -15.23 -9.90
CA PRO A 22 -0.01 -14.00 -10.31
C PRO A 22 -1.18 -13.65 -9.40
N SER A 23 -1.32 -12.36 -9.07
CA SER A 23 -2.39 -11.89 -8.19
C SER A 23 -2.92 -10.54 -8.63
N ALA A 24 -4.22 -10.52 -8.97
CA ALA A 24 -4.94 -9.30 -9.31
C ALA A 24 -5.12 -8.33 -8.13
N LYS A 25 -4.67 -8.68 -6.92
CA LYS A 25 -4.74 -7.83 -5.72
C LYS A 25 -3.57 -6.84 -5.62
N ARG A 26 -2.48 -7.08 -6.35
CA ARG A 26 -1.24 -6.30 -6.25
C ARG A 26 -1.38 -4.93 -6.89
N GLY A 27 -1.04 -3.92 -6.12
CA GLY A 27 -1.02 -2.52 -6.53
C GLY A 27 0.37 -1.91 -6.55
N LEU A 28 0.49 -0.78 -7.23
CA LEU A 28 1.69 0.05 -7.26
C LEU A 28 1.54 1.27 -6.35
N ILE A 29 2.50 1.45 -5.46
CA ILE A 29 2.78 2.72 -4.80
C ILE A 29 3.68 3.51 -5.74
N PHE A 30 3.12 4.45 -6.49
CA PHE A 30 3.88 5.16 -7.51
C PHE A 30 4.51 6.44 -6.96
N ILE A 31 5.83 6.42 -6.84
CA ILE A 31 6.64 7.56 -6.39
C ILE A 31 7.61 7.94 -7.53
N PRO A 32 7.24 8.87 -8.42
CA PRO A 32 8.11 9.24 -9.53
C PRO A 32 9.39 9.90 -9.03
N ASN A 33 10.51 9.56 -9.66
CA ASN A 33 11.79 10.21 -9.41
C ASN A 33 12.27 10.90 -10.69
N SER A 34 12.43 12.22 -10.64
CA SER A 34 12.80 13.05 -11.78
C SER A 34 14.16 12.71 -12.40
N THR A 35 15.05 12.04 -11.65
CA THR A 35 16.37 11.62 -12.14
C THR A 35 16.36 10.25 -12.81
N THR A 36 15.27 9.48 -12.67
CA THR A 36 15.17 8.08 -13.09
C THR A 36 13.82 7.76 -13.74
N LEU A 37 13.23 8.75 -14.45
CA LEU A 37 11.90 8.63 -15.09
C LEU A 37 11.75 7.41 -16.02
N GLN A 38 12.85 6.94 -16.62
CA GLN A 38 12.84 5.72 -17.43
C GLN A 38 12.31 4.48 -16.68
N ASP A 39 12.49 4.44 -15.36
CA ASP A 39 12.08 3.33 -14.52
C ASP A 39 10.55 3.18 -14.46
N ASN A 40 9.78 4.25 -14.71
CA ASN A 40 8.31 4.23 -14.70
C ASN A 40 7.73 3.19 -15.67
N SER A 41 8.41 2.97 -16.80
CA SER A 41 7.98 1.99 -17.80
C SER A 41 8.08 0.54 -17.32
N ILE A 42 8.89 0.25 -16.29
CA ILE A 42 9.12 -1.09 -15.78
C ILE A 42 7.86 -1.67 -15.14
N TRP A 43 7.05 -0.84 -14.46
CA TRP A 43 5.91 -1.30 -13.67
C TRP A 43 4.75 -1.81 -14.51
N VAL A 44 4.65 -1.35 -15.76
CA VAL A 44 3.54 -1.65 -16.68
C VAL A 44 4.00 -2.44 -17.90
N LYS A 45 5.21 -3.00 -17.87
CA LYS A 45 5.72 -3.87 -18.94
C LYS A 45 4.81 -5.08 -19.14
N THR A 46 4.79 -5.64 -20.35
CA THR A 46 4.07 -6.87 -20.64
C THR A 46 4.44 -7.98 -19.65
N GLY A 47 3.42 -8.61 -19.05
CA GLY A 47 3.59 -9.64 -18.03
C GLY A 47 3.59 -9.11 -16.58
N SER A 48 3.46 -7.80 -16.37
CA SER A 48 3.24 -7.24 -15.03
C SER A 48 1.88 -7.67 -14.46
N ASP A 49 1.88 -8.11 -13.21
CA ASP A 49 0.67 -8.50 -12.47
C ASP A 49 -0.08 -7.32 -11.81
N LEU A 50 0.43 -6.09 -11.93
CA LEU A 50 -0.15 -4.94 -11.27
C LEU A 50 -1.46 -4.50 -11.93
N THR A 51 -2.52 -4.35 -11.15
CA THR A 51 -3.87 -4.03 -11.65
C THR A 51 -4.39 -2.67 -11.22
N TRP A 52 -3.75 -2.03 -10.24
CA TRP A 52 -4.12 -0.71 -9.73
C TRP A 52 -2.90 0.05 -9.20
N TYR A 53 -3.02 1.36 -9.05
CA TYR A 53 -2.00 2.20 -8.44
C TYR A 53 -2.58 3.44 -7.77
N TYR A 54 -1.78 4.03 -6.90
CA TYR A 54 -1.98 5.38 -6.38
C TYR A 54 -0.62 6.08 -6.31
N ASN A 55 -0.64 7.41 -6.21
CA ASN A 55 0.57 8.25 -6.23
C ASN A 55 0.56 9.33 -5.14
N TYR A 56 -0.18 9.08 -4.05
CA TYR A 56 -0.48 10.04 -2.97
C TYR A 56 -1.25 11.31 -3.40
N GLY A 57 -1.60 11.42 -4.68
CA GLY A 57 -2.33 12.56 -5.23
C GLY A 57 -3.75 12.21 -5.66
N ASN A 58 -4.45 13.23 -6.12
CA ASN A 58 -5.82 13.13 -6.62
C ASN A 58 -5.92 13.07 -8.15
N LEU A 59 -4.80 13.14 -8.87
CA LEU A 59 -4.73 13.07 -10.33
C LEU A 59 -3.85 11.91 -10.78
N PRO A 60 -4.21 11.24 -11.89
CA PRO A 60 -3.40 10.15 -12.43
C PRO A 60 -2.04 10.68 -12.89
N SER A 61 -0.99 9.91 -12.62
CA SER A 61 0.33 10.17 -13.18
C SER A 61 0.30 10.12 -14.71
N SER A 62 0.94 11.10 -15.37
CA SER A 62 0.97 11.19 -16.83
C SER A 62 1.51 9.94 -17.52
N ASP A 63 2.44 9.23 -16.87
CA ASP A 63 3.04 7.98 -17.35
C ASP A 63 1.99 6.88 -17.61
N TYR A 64 0.89 6.88 -16.86
CA TYR A 64 -0.14 5.84 -16.91
C TYR A 64 -1.51 6.35 -17.33
N ALA A 65 -1.68 7.67 -17.53
CA ALA A 65 -2.96 8.27 -17.87
C ALA A 65 -3.58 7.75 -19.18
N SER A 66 -2.76 7.21 -20.10
CA SER A 66 -3.22 6.59 -21.35
C SER A 66 -3.60 5.12 -21.21
N ILE A 67 -3.27 4.48 -20.08
CA ILE A 67 -3.61 3.08 -19.81
C ILE A 67 -5.07 3.02 -19.36
N PRO A 68 -5.92 2.16 -19.99
CA PRO A 68 -7.30 2.05 -19.59
C PRO A 68 -7.45 1.66 -18.11
N GLN A 69 -8.40 2.29 -17.41
CA GLN A 69 -8.70 2.00 -16.00
C GLN A 69 -9.05 0.53 -15.74
N SER A 70 -9.58 -0.19 -16.74
CA SER A 70 -9.86 -1.62 -16.65
C SER A 70 -8.62 -2.52 -16.67
N LYS A 71 -7.44 -1.97 -17.01
CA LYS A 71 -6.16 -2.68 -17.00
C LYS A 71 -5.26 -2.24 -15.85
N PHE A 72 -5.25 -0.94 -15.56
CA PHE A 72 -4.44 -0.36 -14.49
C PHE A 72 -5.19 0.81 -13.86
N GLU A 73 -5.99 0.51 -12.84
CA GLU A 73 -6.86 1.50 -12.19
C GLU A 73 -6.03 2.53 -11.41
N PHE A 74 -6.31 3.81 -11.62
CA PHE A 74 -5.83 4.87 -10.74
C PHE A 74 -6.81 5.07 -9.59
N VAL A 75 -6.31 5.04 -8.36
CA VAL A 75 -7.09 5.31 -7.15
C VAL A 75 -6.69 6.69 -6.58
N PRO A 76 -7.53 7.73 -6.73
CA PRO A 76 -7.25 9.04 -6.16
C PRO A 76 -7.16 9.01 -4.63
N MET A 77 -6.24 9.77 -4.06
CA MET A 77 -6.06 9.93 -2.63
C MET A 77 -6.22 11.40 -2.19
N MET A 78 -6.95 11.63 -1.10
CA MET A 78 -6.85 12.87 -0.33
C MET A 78 -5.84 12.65 0.79
N TRP A 79 -4.59 13.04 0.56
CA TRP A 79 -3.47 12.67 1.44
C TRP A 79 -3.60 13.20 2.87
N GLY A 80 -4.07 14.43 3.04
CA GLY A 80 -4.21 15.09 4.34
C GLY A 80 -5.33 16.13 4.33
N VAL A 81 -5.38 16.96 5.37
CA VAL A 81 -6.47 17.91 5.59
C VAL A 81 -5.93 19.32 5.79
N GLY A 82 -6.45 20.26 4.98
CA GLY A 82 -6.12 21.68 5.09
C GLY A 82 -6.78 22.39 6.29
N PRO A 83 -6.51 23.69 6.47
CA PRO A 83 -6.95 24.45 7.65
C PRO A 83 -8.48 24.64 7.76
N ASN A 84 -9.23 24.47 6.66
CA ASN A 84 -10.68 24.68 6.62
C ASN A 84 -11.42 23.38 6.20
N PRO A 85 -11.37 22.31 7.00
CA PRO A 85 -11.80 20.97 6.60
C PRO A 85 -13.26 20.86 6.16
N SER A 86 -14.15 21.70 6.68
CA SER A 86 -15.58 21.70 6.33
C SER A 86 -15.91 22.51 5.06
N GLN A 87 -14.95 23.23 4.50
CA GLN A 87 -15.13 24.14 3.36
C GLN A 87 -14.16 23.88 2.19
N ASP A 88 -13.23 22.94 2.37
CA ASP A 88 -12.37 22.46 1.29
C ASP A 88 -13.06 21.31 0.56
N PHE A 89 -13.44 21.54 -0.70
CA PHE A 89 -14.07 20.55 -1.58
C PHE A 89 -13.17 20.13 -2.74
N ALA A 90 -11.91 20.58 -2.76
CA ALA A 90 -11.03 20.46 -3.92
C ALA A 90 -10.80 18.99 -4.33
N PHE A 91 -10.70 18.09 -3.35
CA PHE A 91 -10.56 16.66 -3.63
C PHE A 91 -11.79 16.09 -4.33
N ARG A 92 -12.98 16.28 -3.75
CA ARG A 92 -14.25 15.84 -4.33
C ARG A 92 -14.43 16.39 -5.74
N ASP A 93 -14.21 17.68 -5.92
CA ASP A 93 -14.42 18.33 -7.21
C ASP A 93 -13.42 17.83 -8.25
N SER A 94 -12.17 17.56 -7.87
CA SER A 94 -11.18 16.91 -8.74
C SER A 94 -11.62 15.50 -9.19
N VAL A 95 -12.09 14.66 -8.27
CA VAL A 95 -12.58 13.32 -8.58
C VAL A 95 -13.81 13.37 -9.49
N ILE A 96 -14.77 14.26 -9.21
CA ILE A 96 -15.95 14.45 -10.06
C ILE A 96 -15.53 14.91 -11.47
N ASN A 97 -14.54 15.78 -11.59
CA ASN A 97 -14.03 16.24 -12.89
C ASN A 97 -13.36 15.12 -13.68
N LEU A 98 -12.61 14.23 -13.04
CA LEU A 98 -12.07 13.02 -13.69
C LEU A 98 -13.18 12.14 -14.27
N ILE A 99 -14.24 11.91 -13.49
CA ILE A 99 -15.41 11.11 -13.92
C ILE A 99 -16.13 11.78 -15.09
N ASN A 100 -16.42 13.07 -14.98
CA ASN A 100 -17.07 13.83 -16.05
C ASN A 100 -16.23 13.87 -17.35
N SER A 101 -14.91 13.77 -17.22
CA SER A 101 -13.96 13.70 -18.36
C SER A 101 -13.80 12.28 -18.92
N GLY A 102 -14.55 11.30 -18.40
CA GLY A 102 -14.57 9.92 -18.91
C GLY A 102 -13.63 8.95 -18.19
N THR A 103 -12.93 9.37 -17.13
CA THR A 103 -12.12 8.45 -16.31
C THR A 103 -13.02 7.63 -15.39
N ASN A 104 -13.01 6.32 -15.51
CA ASN A 104 -13.79 5.44 -14.64
C ASN A 104 -13.16 5.31 -13.25
N ILE A 105 -13.54 6.18 -12.31
CA ILE A 105 -13.10 6.11 -10.92
C ILE A 105 -14.09 5.27 -10.11
N SER A 106 -13.62 4.16 -9.53
CA SER A 106 -14.48 3.26 -8.74
C SER A 106 -14.17 3.26 -7.24
N HIS A 107 -12.96 3.67 -6.86
CA HIS A 107 -12.52 3.78 -5.46
C HIS A 107 -11.79 5.10 -5.24
N VAL A 108 -11.82 5.60 -4.00
CA VAL A 108 -10.92 6.66 -3.52
C VAL A 108 -10.33 6.30 -2.16
N MET A 109 -9.10 6.73 -1.95
CA MET A 109 -8.38 6.61 -0.68
C MET A 109 -8.42 7.94 0.06
N SER A 110 -8.38 7.85 1.39
CA SER A 110 -8.33 9.03 2.26
C SER A 110 -6.97 9.16 2.93
N PHE A 111 -6.96 9.81 4.10
CA PHE A 111 -5.77 10.41 4.70
C PHE A 111 -4.68 9.38 4.97
N ASN A 112 -3.45 9.77 4.67
CA ASN A 112 -2.25 8.96 4.82
C ASN A 112 -1.63 9.18 6.20
N GLU A 113 -1.63 8.15 7.03
CA GLU A 113 -1.11 8.16 8.41
C GLU A 113 -1.49 9.44 9.17
N PRO A 114 -2.79 9.75 9.29
CA PRO A 114 -3.22 10.94 10.01
C PRO A 114 -2.90 10.88 11.50
N ASP A 115 -2.62 9.69 12.02
CA ASP A 115 -2.16 9.43 13.39
C ASP A 115 -0.66 9.69 13.59
N ALA A 116 0.10 9.94 12.53
CA ALA A 116 1.54 10.21 12.58
C ALA A 116 1.88 11.66 12.23
N PRO A 117 2.93 12.24 12.86
CA PRO A 117 3.42 13.58 12.54
C PRO A 117 3.94 13.70 11.12
N SER A 118 3.83 14.90 10.53
CA SER A 118 4.40 15.17 9.20
C SER A 118 5.91 15.04 9.11
N SER A 119 6.62 15.17 10.23
CA SER A 119 8.06 14.93 10.27
C SER A 119 8.44 13.47 10.03
N TRP A 120 7.49 12.53 10.13
CA TRP A 120 7.69 11.10 9.85
C TRP A 120 7.15 10.70 8.47
N GLY A 121 6.48 11.62 7.77
CA GLY A 121 5.79 11.35 6.50
C GLY A 121 4.28 11.14 6.65
N GLY A 122 3.70 11.31 7.84
CA GLY A 122 2.26 11.24 8.07
C GLY A 122 1.53 12.57 7.81
N SER A 123 0.21 12.52 7.68
CA SER A 123 -0.58 13.72 7.40
C SER A 123 -0.93 14.57 8.63
N ASP A 124 -0.65 14.08 9.84
CA ASP A 124 -0.81 14.80 11.11
C ASP A 124 -2.18 15.49 11.25
N VAL A 125 -3.24 14.67 11.27
CA VAL A 125 -4.62 15.16 11.26
C VAL A 125 -5.35 14.69 12.51
N LEU A 126 -5.94 15.64 13.24
CA LEU A 126 -6.82 15.32 14.36
C LEU A 126 -8.08 14.57 13.87
N PRO A 127 -8.55 13.52 14.58
CA PRO A 127 -9.72 12.74 14.18
C PRO A 127 -10.98 13.58 13.88
N HIS A 128 -11.19 14.67 14.64
CA HIS A 128 -12.31 15.59 14.42
C HIS A 128 -12.21 16.35 13.10
N ASN A 129 -11.01 16.86 12.75
CA ASN A 129 -10.78 17.58 11.50
C ASN A 129 -10.89 16.63 10.30
N ALA A 130 -10.38 15.41 10.44
CA ALA A 130 -10.56 14.35 9.45
C ALA A 130 -12.05 14.05 9.22
N ALA A 131 -12.87 13.98 10.27
CA ALA A 131 -14.31 13.76 10.15
C ALA A 131 -15.02 14.89 9.39
N LEU A 132 -14.67 16.16 9.64
CA LEU A 132 -15.20 17.30 8.88
C LEU A 132 -14.84 17.21 7.39
N ALA A 133 -13.58 16.91 7.07
CA ALA A 133 -13.12 16.74 5.69
C ALA A 133 -13.77 15.53 5.01
N TRP A 134 -13.99 14.44 5.75
CA TRP A 134 -14.68 13.24 5.29
C TRP A 134 -16.11 13.54 4.85
N ILE A 135 -16.84 14.32 5.65
CA ILE A 135 -18.21 14.73 5.34
C ILE A 135 -18.25 15.63 4.10
N ALA A 136 -17.30 16.56 3.98
CA ALA A 136 -17.23 17.49 2.86
C ALA A 136 -16.86 16.80 1.52
N ASN A 137 -15.95 15.81 1.58
CA ASN A 137 -15.34 15.25 0.38
C ASN A 137 -15.77 13.82 0.05
N PHE A 138 -15.84 12.92 1.02
CA PHE A 138 -15.99 11.48 0.76
C PHE A 138 -17.45 11.03 0.74
N ILE A 139 -18.28 11.48 1.68
CA ILE A 139 -19.72 11.13 1.69
C ILE A 139 -20.42 11.48 0.36
N PRO A 140 -20.19 12.67 -0.26
CA PRO A 140 -20.78 12.99 -1.56
C PRO A 140 -20.27 12.11 -2.70
N LEU A 141 -19.01 11.64 -2.64
CA LEU A 141 -18.47 10.70 -3.63
C LEU A 141 -19.14 9.33 -3.50
N GLN A 142 -19.35 8.85 -2.27
CA GLN A 142 -20.08 7.60 -2.04
C GLN A 142 -21.53 7.66 -2.53
N GLN A 143 -22.21 8.79 -2.35
CA GLN A 143 -23.56 8.99 -2.92
C GLN A 143 -23.59 8.91 -4.45
N ARG A 144 -22.44 9.09 -5.12
CA ARG A 144 -22.26 8.90 -6.56
C ARG A 144 -21.81 7.48 -6.94
N GLY A 145 -21.79 6.54 -5.99
CA GLY A 145 -21.43 5.15 -6.21
C GLY A 145 -19.93 4.86 -6.16
N ILE A 146 -19.10 5.81 -5.74
CA ILE A 146 -17.65 5.63 -5.58
C ILE A 146 -17.40 5.02 -4.20
N LYS A 147 -16.63 3.94 -4.12
CA LYS A 147 -16.31 3.35 -2.82
C LYS A 147 -15.27 4.20 -2.09
N ILE A 148 -15.53 4.49 -0.82
CA ILE A 148 -14.67 5.33 0.00
C ILE A 148 -13.93 4.50 1.07
N GLY A 149 -12.60 4.62 1.08
CA GLY A 149 -11.72 3.92 2.02
C GLY A 149 -11.43 4.73 3.26
N ALA A 150 -11.55 4.11 4.43
CA ALA A 150 -11.15 4.72 5.70
C ALA A 150 -9.67 5.18 5.68
N PRO A 151 -9.30 6.15 6.54
CA PRO A 151 -7.92 6.62 6.61
C PRO A 151 -6.94 5.48 6.87
N ALA A 152 -5.79 5.49 6.22
CA ALA A 152 -4.76 4.47 6.42
C ALA A 152 -3.84 4.93 7.55
N THR A 153 -3.99 4.34 8.74
CA THR A 153 -3.16 4.69 9.90
C THR A 153 -1.86 3.89 9.93
N THR A 154 -0.90 4.33 10.76
CA THR A 154 0.32 3.56 11.00
C THR A 154 0.03 2.17 11.57
N GLY A 155 1.01 1.27 11.49
CA GLY A 155 0.91 -0.10 12.02
C GLY A 155 0.88 -0.21 13.56
N ALA A 156 0.93 0.91 14.30
CA ALA A 156 0.86 0.91 15.75
C ALA A 156 -0.58 0.70 16.25
N PRO A 157 -0.79 0.14 17.46
CA PRO A 157 -2.13 0.01 18.05
C PRO A 157 -2.92 1.33 18.14
N SER A 158 -2.22 2.46 18.27
CA SER A 158 -2.82 3.81 18.27
C SER A 158 -3.56 4.16 16.98
N GLY A 159 -3.26 3.50 15.86
CA GLY A 159 -3.97 3.69 14.60
C GLY A 159 -5.45 3.29 14.71
N LEU A 160 -5.74 2.17 15.37
CA LEU A 160 -7.13 1.74 15.62
C LEU A 160 -7.87 2.72 16.56
N ASP A 161 -7.18 3.21 17.59
CA ASP A 161 -7.75 4.21 18.50
C ASP A 161 -8.09 5.52 17.76
N TRP A 162 -7.22 5.94 16.84
CA TRP A 162 -7.46 7.10 15.99
C TRP A 162 -8.67 6.87 15.08
N LEU A 163 -8.79 5.69 14.44
CA LEU A 163 -9.92 5.36 13.57
C LEU A 163 -11.26 5.31 14.32
N HIS A 164 -11.29 4.74 15.52
CA HIS A 164 -12.49 4.74 16.36
C HIS A 164 -12.94 6.17 16.72
N GLN A 165 -12.00 7.04 17.08
CA GLN A 165 -12.29 8.45 17.34
C GLN A 165 -12.80 9.17 16.08
N PHE A 166 -12.19 8.90 14.92
CA PHE A 166 -12.60 9.49 13.65
C PHE A 166 -14.04 9.11 13.28
N PHE A 167 -14.38 7.82 13.33
CA PHE A 167 -15.72 7.35 13.02
C PHE A 167 -16.75 7.82 14.06
N GLY A 168 -16.37 7.88 15.35
CA GLY A 168 -17.21 8.45 16.40
C GLY A 168 -17.53 9.93 16.15
N ASN A 169 -16.53 10.75 15.83
CA ASN A 169 -16.71 12.16 15.47
C ASN A 169 -17.60 12.31 14.24
N CYS A 170 -17.34 11.56 13.17
CA CYS A 170 -18.15 11.60 11.96
C CYS A 170 -19.61 11.24 12.25
N THR A 171 -19.85 10.16 12.98
CA THR A 171 -21.20 9.70 13.37
C THR A 171 -21.95 10.75 14.16
N GLN A 172 -21.27 11.38 15.13
CA GLN A 172 -21.84 12.48 15.92
C GLN A 172 -22.20 13.68 15.05
N LEU A 173 -21.31 14.08 14.12
CA LEU A 173 -21.50 15.23 13.25
C LEU A 173 -22.67 15.06 12.26
N ILE A 174 -22.90 13.84 11.76
CA ILE A 174 -23.98 13.58 10.78
C ILE A 174 -25.26 12.99 11.39
N GLY A 175 -25.26 12.67 12.68
CA GLY A 175 -26.42 12.13 13.41
C GLY A 175 -26.84 10.71 13.00
N ARG A 176 -25.93 9.95 12.37
CA ARG A 176 -26.13 8.56 11.93
C ARG A 176 -24.77 7.88 11.74
N ASP A 177 -24.73 6.56 11.62
CA ASP A 177 -23.49 5.81 11.39
C ASP A 177 -22.69 6.39 10.21
N CYS A 178 -21.43 6.71 10.48
CA CYS A 178 -20.52 7.24 9.48
C CYS A 178 -20.33 6.22 8.34
N PRO A 179 -20.60 6.57 7.08
CA PRO A 179 -20.49 5.61 6.00
C PRO A 179 -19.04 5.44 5.53
N TYR A 180 -18.68 4.21 5.20
CA TYR A 180 -17.40 3.80 4.59
C TYR A 180 -17.55 2.41 3.95
N ASP A 181 -16.73 2.11 2.94
CA ASP A 181 -16.85 0.87 2.14
C ASP A 181 -15.75 -0.15 2.43
N PHE A 182 -14.53 0.32 2.68
CA PHE A 182 -13.38 -0.51 3.00
C PHE A 182 -12.45 0.20 3.99
N VAL A 183 -11.53 -0.55 4.58
CA VAL A 183 -10.55 -0.03 5.55
C VAL A 183 -9.14 -0.29 5.02
N SER A 184 -8.30 0.73 5.12
CA SER A 184 -6.90 0.69 4.71
C SER A 184 -6.00 0.64 5.94
N LEU A 185 -4.85 -0.02 5.83
CA LEU A 185 -3.87 -0.11 6.91
C LEU A 185 -2.44 -0.14 6.35
N HIS A 186 -1.49 0.33 7.16
CA HIS A 186 -0.06 0.28 6.86
C HIS A 186 0.68 -0.67 7.81
N TRP A 187 1.80 -1.25 7.36
CA TRP A 187 2.60 -2.12 8.21
C TRP A 187 4.09 -2.14 7.84
N TYR A 188 4.95 -1.74 8.78
CA TYR A 188 6.40 -1.71 8.59
C TYR A 188 7.17 -2.49 9.66
N ASP A 189 6.92 -3.80 9.76
CA ASP A 189 7.62 -4.72 10.67
C ASP A 189 7.47 -6.17 10.16
N ASN A 190 7.75 -7.16 11.01
CA ASN A 190 7.76 -8.58 10.70
C ASN A 190 6.39 -9.15 10.28
N PHE A 191 6.42 -10.37 9.73
CA PHE A 191 5.24 -11.04 9.19
C PHE A 191 4.19 -11.42 10.23
N ASP A 192 4.61 -11.88 11.41
CA ASP A 192 3.67 -12.30 12.46
C ASP A 192 2.84 -11.12 12.95
N GLY A 193 3.47 -9.95 13.09
CA GLY A 193 2.79 -8.70 13.40
C GLY A 193 1.87 -8.24 12.27
N LEU A 194 2.27 -8.36 10.99
CA LEU A 194 1.38 -8.05 9.85
C LEU A 194 0.09 -8.89 9.92
N LYS A 195 0.25 -10.20 10.15
CA LYS A 195 -0.86 -11.13 10.26
C LYS A 195 -1.78 -10.78 11.43
N ALA A 196 -1.21 -10.47 12.60
CA ALA A 196 -1.97 -10.03 13.77
C ALA A 196 -2.72 -8.72 13.49
N HIS A 197 -2.04 -7.73 12.91
CA HIS A 197 -2.62 -6.43 12.59
C HIS A 197 -3.79 -6.51 11.60
N ILE A 198 -3.66 -7.33 10.54
CA ILE A 198 -4.79 -7.63 9.62
C ILE A 198 -5.95 -8.30 10.37
N SER A 199 -5.66 -9.21 11.31
CA SER A 199 -6.68 -9.87 12.12
C SER A 199 -7.41 -8.89 13.04
N ASP A 200 -6.69 -7.96 13.66
CA ASP A 200 -7.27 -6.93 14.53
C ASP A 200 -8.21 -6.02 13.75
N TYR A 201 -7.81 -5.58 12.55
CA TYR A 201 -8.67 -4.79 11.66
C TYR A 201 -9.88 -5.58 11.15
N THR A 202 -9.71 -6.88 10.88
CA THR A 202 -10.83 -7.76 10.50
C THR A 202 -11.86 -7.84 11.63
N ALA A 203 -11.41 -7.91 12.88
CA ALA A 203 -12.28 -7.97 14.07
C ALA A 203 -12.93 -6.61 14.37
N ALA A 204 -12.19 -5.51 14.25
CA ALA A 204 -12.69 -4.16 14.51
C ALA A 204 -13.72 -3.69 13.47
N PHE A 205 -13.59 -4.15 12.22
CA PHE A 205 -14.45 -3.73 11.11
C PHE A 205 -15.14 -4.93 10.43
N PRO A 206 -16.06 -5.62 11.14
CA PRO A 206 -16.66 -6.85 10.65
C PRO A 206 -17.43 -6.63 9.34
N GLY A 207 -17.21 -7.53 8.38
CA GLY A 207 -17.86 -7.50 7.07
C GLY A 207 -17.27 -6.49 6.07
N LYS A 208 -16.25 -5.72 6.46
CA LYS A 208 -15.57 -4.77 5.56
C LYS A 208 -14.42 -5.44 4.83
N LYS A 209 -14.14 -4.94 3.62
CA LYS A 209 -12.95 -5.31 2.87
C LYS A 209 -11.75 -4.54 3.40
N LEU A 210 -10.58 -5.18 3.37
CA LEU A 210 -9.32 -4.62 3.81
C LEU A 210 -8.39 -4.37 2.64
N TRP A 211 -7.68 -3.25 2.69
CA TRP A 211 -6.58 -2.91 1.81
C TRP A 211 -5.30 -2.71 2.63
N VAL A 212 -4.22 -3.38 2.26
CA VAL A 212 -2.89 -3.14 2.87
C VAL A 212 -2.13 -2.22 1.94
N THR A 213 -2.28 -0.91 2.16
CA THR A 213 -1.88 0.09 1.16
C THR A 213 -0.40 0.42 1.22
N GLU A 214 0.25 0.14 2.35
CA GLU A 214 1.70 0.16 2.46
C GLU A 214 2.18 -0.96 3.35
N TYR A 215 3.15 -1.74 2.86
CA TYR A 215 3.88 -2.64 3.74
C TYR A 215 5.28 -2.97 3.23
N ALA A 216 6.22 -3.15 4.16
CA ALA A 216 7.55 -3.68 3.91
C ALA A 216 8.21 -4.10 5.23
N TYR A 217 9.19 -5.01 5.19
CA TYR A 217 10.01 -5.29 6.38
C TYR A 217 11.22 -4.37 6.43
N ALA A 218 11.01 -3.19 7.00
CA ALA A 218 11.94 -2.07 6.92
C ALA A 218 13.30 -2.37 7.59
N ASN A 219 14.38 -1.94 6.93
CA ASN A 219 15.76 -1.95 7.42
C ASN A 219 16.28 -3.33 7.85
N GLN A 220 15.79 -4.41 7.22
CA GLN A 220 16.20 -5.77 7.51
C GLN A 220 17.28 -6.32 6.57
N PRO A 221 18.02 -7.37 6.99
CA PRO A 221 18.91 -8.12 6.11
C PRO A 221 18.18 -8.73 4.90
N LEU A 222 18.86 -8.81 3.76
CA LEU A 222 18.29 -9.25 2.48
C LEU A 222 17.47 -10.55 2.58
N ALA A 223 18.04 -11.60 3.20
CA ALA A 223 17.37 -12.88 3.34
C ALA A 223 16.06 -12.78 4.13
N ALA A 224 16.03 -11.95 5.19
CA ALA A 224 14.83 -11.74 6.00
C ALA A 224 13.76 -10.96 5.22
N THR A 225 14.16 -9.94 4.45
CA THR A 225 13.24 -9.17 3.60
C THR A 225 12.65 -10.02 2.47
N GLN A 226 13.45 -10.86 1.81
CA GLN A 226 12.99 -11.79 0.78
C GLN A 226 12.02 -12.84 1.35
N GLN A 227 12.34 -13.40 2.53
CA GLN A 227 11.45 -14.33 3.22
C GLN A 227 10.12 -13.67 3.62
N PHE A 228 10.17 -12.45 4.17
CA PHE A 228 9.00 -11.67 4.52
C PHE A 228 8.12 -11.43 3.29
N PHE A 229 8.69 -10.94 2.19
CA PHE A 229 7.97 -10.68 0.95
C PHE A 229 7.21 -11.93 0.47
N ASN A 230 7.92 -13.05 0.33
CA ASN A 230 7.31 -14.28 -0.17
C ASN A 230 6.16 -14.77 0.74
N THR A 231 6.38 -14.74 2.06
CA THR A 231 5.39 -15.21 3.04
C THR A 231 4.17 -14.30 3.09
N SER A 232 4.38 -12.98 3.12
CA SER A 232 3.31 -11.99 3.20
C SER A 232 2.47 -11.92 1.93
N ALA A 233 3.09 -11.93 0.74
CA ALA A 233 2.37 -11.94 -0.53
C ALA A 233 1.48 -13.19 -0.66
N SER A 234 2.05 -14.38 -0.42
CA SER A 234 1.28 -15.64 -0.47
C SER A 234 0.14 -15.66 0.56
N TYR A 235 0.36 -15.12 1.76
CA TYR A 235 -0.67 -15.03 2.78
C TYR A 235 -1.82 -14.11 2.34
N MET A 236 -1.52 -12.89 1.89
CA MET A 236 -2.53 -11.89 1.49
C MET A 236 -3.28 -12.29 0.22
N ASP A 237 -2.64 -13.00 -0.70
CA ASP A 237 -3.30 -13.61 -1.86
C ASP A 237 -4.41 -14.57 -1.43
N GLY A 238 -4.22 -15.33 -0.35
CA GLY A 238 -5.19 -16.28 0.19
C GLY A 238 -6.34 -15.69 1.02
N LEU A 239 -6.25 -14.43 1.46
CA LEU A 239 -7.28 -13.81 2.30
C LEU A 239 -8.49 -13.31 1.48
N SER A 240 -9.68 -13.81 1.75
CA SER A 240 -10.91 -13.44 1.01
C SER A 240 -11.47 -12.06 1.37
N ASN A 241 -11.14 -11.56 2.56
CA ASN A 241 -11.51 -10.23 3.04
C ASN A 241 -10.49 -9.14 2.64
N LEU A 242 -9.28 -9.53 2.22
CA LEU A 242 -8.27 -8.60 1.70
C LEU A 242 -8.41 -8.48 0.18
N GLU A 243 -8.82 -7.30 -0.28
CA GLU A 243 -9.11 -7.04 -1.68
C GLU A 243 -7.87 -6.56 -2.44
N ARG A 244 -7.03 -5.73 -1.80
CA ARG A 244 -5.86 -5.13 -2.44
C ARG A 244 -4.69 -5.00 -1.47
N TYR A 245 -3.48 -5.06 -2.00
CA TYR A 245 -2.28 -4.71 -1.25
C TYR A 245 -1.19 -4.11 -2.14
N SER A 246 -0.32 -3.30 -1.56
CA SER A 246 0.79 -2.66 -2.26
C SER A 246 2.07 -2.65 -1.44
N TYR A 247 3.11 -3.31 -1.97
CA TYR A 247 4.42 -3.41 -1.31
C TYR A 247 5.21 -2.11 -1.50
N PHE A 248 5.77 -1.57 -0.41
CA PHE A 248 6.56 -0.34 -0.43
C PHE A 248 7.99 -0.60 -0.89
N GLY A 249 8.19 -0.60 -2.20
CA GLY A 249 9.49 -0.88 -2.81
C GLY A 249 9.68 -0.40 -4.25
N ALA A 250 8.71 0.29 -4.88
CA ALA A 250 8.77 0.66 -6.30
C ALA A 250 9.71 1.84 -6.61
N PHE A 251 10.97 1.71 -6.22
CA PHE A 251 12.03 2.69 -6.39
C PHE A 251 13.40 1.98 -6.33
N ARG A 252 14.47 2.73 -6.59
CA ARG A 252 15.85 2.24 -6.47
C ARG A 252 16.32 2.20 -5.02
N SER A 253 17.20 1.24 -4.70
CA SER A 253 17.76 1.05 -3.36
C SER A 253 18.42 2.28 -2.75
N ASN A 254 19.09 3.10 -3.55
CA ASN A 254 19.82 4.29 -3.09
C ASN A 254 18.91 5.45 -2.64
N VAL A 255 17.61 5.39 -2.92
CA VAL A 255 16.63 6.40 -2.47
C VAL A 255 15.63 5.85 -1.44
N SER A 256 15.83 4.60 -1.01
CA SER A 256 14.93 3.94 -0.05
C SER A 256 15.07 4.51 1.36
N ASN A 257 13.94 4.85 1.99
CA ASN A 257 13.83 5.16 3.41
C ASN A 257 13.45 3.94 4.29
N VAL A 258 13.10 2.80 3.67
CA VAL A 258 12.79 1.52 4.36
C VAL A 258 13.93 0.50 4.25
N GLY A 259 15.13 0.99 3.92
CA GLY A 259 16.32 0.18 3.72
C GLY A 259 16.44 -0.35 2.29
N PRO A 260 17.68 -0.63 1.83
CA PRO A 260 17.94 -0.93 0.44
C PRO A 260 17.42 -2.30 0.00
N ASN A 261 17.17 -3.22 0.93
CA ASN A 261 16.83 -4.62 0.60
C ASN A 261 15.35 -4.84 0.25
N ALA A 262 14.48 -3.87 0.53
CA ALA A 262 13.04 -3.97 0.26
C ALA A 262 12.68 -3.49 -1.16
N THR A 263 13.62 -2.94 -1.92
CA THR A 263 13.34 -2.26 -3.17
C THR A 263 13.14 -3.21 -4.34
N PHE A 264 12.41 -2.74 -5.34
CA PHE A 264 12.17 -3.43 -6.59
C PHE A 264 13.33 -3.27 -7.55
N LEU A 265 14.10 -2.18 -7.43
CA LEU A 265 15.24 -1.91 -8.31
C LEU A 265 16.52 -1.78 -7.50
N ASN A 266 17.62 -2.31 -8.04
CA ASN A 266 18.95 -2.01 -7.53
C ASN A 266 19.36 -0.56 -7.85
N ASN A 267 20.58 -0.16 -7.49
CA ASN A 267 21.08 1.20 -7.77
C ASN A 267 21.14 1.50 -9.29
N ALA A 268 21.34 0.48 -10.13
CA ALA A 268 21.40 0.59 -11.58
C ALA A 268 20.01 0.68 -12.27
N GLY A 269 18.92 0.42 -11.54
CA GLY A 269 17.57 0.36 -12.12
C GLY A 269 17.20 -1.02 -12.67
N LEU A 270 17.92 -2.07 -12.30
CA LEU A 270 17.58 -3.45 -12.63
C LEU A 270 16.69 -4.07 -11.55
N LEU A 271 15.75 -4.90 -11.98
CA LEU A 271 14.83 -5.59 -11.06
C LEU A 271 15.57 -6.52 -10.10
N THR A 272 15.38 -6.30 -8.81
CA THR A 272 15.76 -7.24 -7.75
C THR A 272 14.87 -8.48 -7.79
N ASP A 273 15.20 -9.50 -7.00
CA ASP A 273 14.32 -10.68 -6.85
C ASP A 273 12.91 -10.27 -6.39
N ILE A 274 12.79 -9.40 -5.38
CA ILE A 274 11.49 -8.93 -4.87
C ILE A 274 10.73 -8.18 -5.96
N GLY A 275 11.38 -7.24 -6.65
CA GLY A 275 10.73 -6.45 -7.70
C GLY A 275 10.24 -7.31 -8.85
N SER A 276 11.08 -8.24 -9.32
CA SER A 276 10.71 -9.13 -10.42
C SER A 276 9.55 -10.05 -10.02
N LEU A 277 9.62 -10.70 -8.84
CA LEU A 277 8.56 -11.58 -8.34
C LEU A 277 7.24 -10.82 -8.12
N TYR A 278 7.28 -9.60 -7.57
CA TYR A 278 6.08 -8.80 -7.34
C TYR A 278 5.35 -8.45 -8.64
N LEU A 279 6.11 -8.20 -9.70
CA LEU A 279 5.60 -7.96 -11.06
C LEU A 279 5.24 -9.26 -11.81
N GLY A 280 5.26 -10.44 -11.19
CA GLY A 280 4.93 -11.71 -11.86
C GLY A 280 6.07 -12.38 -12.62
N GLY A 281 7.29 -11.87 -12.46
CA GLY A 281 8.52 -12.44 -13.02
C GLY A 281 9.15 -13.55 -12.15
N GLY A 282 10.32 -14.02 -12.56
CA GLY A 282 11.15 -14.96 -11.79
C GLY A 282 12.30 -14.29 -11.05
N LEU A 283 13.09 -15.09 -10.34
CA LEU A 283 14.33 -14.62 -9.69
C LEU A 283 15.31 -14.05 -10.72
N THR A 284 15.93 -12.92 -10.37
CA THR A 284 16.91 -12.23 -11.22
C THR A 284 18.33 -12.42 -10.71
N GLY A 285 18.50 -12.72 -9.41
CA GLY A 285 19.79 -12.75 -8.73
C GLY A 285 20.44 -11.37 -8.55
N VAL A 286 19.74 -10.29 -8.89
CA VAL A 286 20.24 -8.92 -8.79
C VAL A 286 20.18 -8.47 -7.33
N LEU A 287 21.36 -8.18 -6.76
CA LEU A 287 21.47 -7.68 -5.40
C LEU A 287 20.98 -6.23 -5.30
N PRO A 288 20.16 -5.85 -4.32
CA PRO A 288 19.60 -4.49 -4.26
C PRO A 288 20.65 -3.38 -4.20
N THR A 289 21.81 -3.59 -3.58
CA THR A 289 22.87 -2.58 -3.47
C THR A 289 23.89 -2.61 -4.61
N SER A 290 23.70 -3.49 -5.61
CA SER A 290 24.60 -3.57 -6.76
C SER A 290 24.41 -2.38 -7.72
N ASN A 291 25.50 -2.03 -8.43
CA ASN A 291 25.53 -0.99 -9.46
C ASN A 291 25.58 -1.57 -10.89
N SER A 292 25.27 -2.86 -11.03
CA SER A 292 25.38 -3.64 -12.27
C SER A 292 24.29 -4.68 -12.36
#